data_AF-A0A925D569-F1
#
_entry.id   AF-A0A925D569-F1
#
_cell.length_a   1.000
_cell.length_b   1.000
_cell.length_c   1.000
_cell.angle_alpha   90.00
_cell.angle_beta   90.00
_cell.angle_gamma   90.00
#
_symmetry.space_group_name_H-M   'P 1'
#
loop_
_entity.id
_entity.type
_entity.pdbx_description
1 polymer ?
#
loop_
_entity_poly.entity_id
_entity_poly.type
_entity_poly.pdbx_seq_one_letter_code
_entity_poly.pdbx_strand_id
1 'polypeptide(L)'
;QAEKLLAALVISATTPAAIELLSGPAWDSDPALKTLAGASGPEKLYLVVGFEGTAIEVEWMTRRLHDEWCELGIEAPIAIGDATDFWKKLVDFPAVGNSPLVLKASLVPSGVTPFIDALRALDPQASIQSHAGNGIVIARLSAFPKDGLSRALVGNLQPAAAAHHGSLLVLSNLSGGEMTHQSVWGGLDEPFALMSTVKQKFDPKNILNPGRFVYV
;
A
#
# COMPACT_ATOMS: atom_id res chain seq x y z
N GLN A 1 10.70 9.98 10.87
CA GLN A 1 10.44 11.28 10.19
C GLN A 1 9.12 11.27 9.41
N ALA A 2 8.83 10.23 8.60
CA ALA A 2 7.56 10.11 7.88
C ALA A 2 6.31 10.24 8.77
N GLU A 3 6.27 9.54 9.91
CA GLU A 3 5.14 9.62 10.86
C GLU A 3 4.86 11.04 11.35
N LYS A 4 5.92 11.83 11.62
CA LYS A 4 5.79 13.23 12.05
C LYS A 4 5.13 14.09 10.98
N LEU A 5 5.49 13.89 9.70
CA LEU A 5 4.90 14.63 8.58
C LEU A 5 3.45 14.20 8.33
N LEU A 6 3.16 12.91 8.39
CA LEU A 6 1.80 12.37 8.26
C LEU A 6 0.88 12.89 9.36
N ALA A 7 1.34 12.91 10.62
CA ALA A 7 0.60 13.50 11.73
C ALA A 7 0.36 15.00 11.54
N ALA A 8 1.34 15.74 11.00
CA ALA A 8 1.19 17.16 10.72
C ALA A 8 0.14 17.45 9.64
N LEU A 9 -0.01 16.57 8.63
CA LEU A 9 -1.04 16.71 7.60
C LEU A 9 -2.46 16.71 8.16
N VAL A 10 -2.71 16.04 9.30
CA VAL A 10 -4.04 16.01 9.94
C VAL A 10 -4.47 17.39 10.45
N ILE A 11 -3.49 18.23 10.84
CA ILE A 11 -3.72 19.59 11.35
C ILE A 11 -3.30 20.68 10.36
N SER A 12 -2.96 20.30 9.14
CA SER A 12 -2.58 21.23 8.07
C SER A 12 -3.75 22.13 7.69
N ALA A 13 -3.46 23.33 7.20
CA ALA A 13 -4.47 24.19 6.61
C ALA A 13 -4.87 23.75 5.19
N THR A 14 -4.19 22.74 4.63
CA THR A 14 -4.44 22.21 3.29
C THR A 14 -5.39 21.02 3.30
N THR A 15 -6.02 20.72 2.16
CA THR A 15 -6.90 19.56 2.00
C THR A 15 -6.40 18.69 0.84
N PRO A 16 -5.44 17.79 1.10
CA PRO A 16 -4.93 16.87 0.09
C PRO A 16 -6.01 16.00 -0.54
N ALA A 17 -5.94 15.83 -1.87
CA ALA A 17 -6.73 14.83 -2.59
C ALA A 17 -6.11 13.43 -2.47
N ALA A 18 -4.78 13.35 -2.34
CA ALA A 18 -4.05 12.11 -2.10
C ALA A 18 -2.84 12.33 -1.19
N ILE A 19 -2.53 11.32 -0.38
CA ILE A 19 -1.35 11.28 0.48
C ILE A 19 -0.73 9.90 0.29
N GLU A 20 0.41 9.86 -0.39
CA GLU A 20 1.10 8.63 -0.75
C GLU A 20 2.41 8.51 0.02
N LEU A 21 2.63 7.36 0.65
CA LEU A 21 3.94 6.97 1.17
C LEU A 21 4.49 5.82 0.30
N LEU A 22 5.54 6.11 -0.46
CA LEU A 22 6.09 5.24 -1.49
C LEU A 22 7.49 4.77 -1.11
N SER A 23 7.85 3.54 -1.48
CA SER A 23 9.19 3.01 -1.19
C SER A 23 9.60 1.86 -2.11
N GLY A 24 10.88 1.78 -2.46
CA GLY A 24 11.48 0.66 -3.18
C GLY A 24 11.63 0.86 -4.70
N PRO A 25 12.12 -0.18 -5.40
CA PRO A 25 12.67 -0.04 -6.75
C PRO A 25 11.71 0.52 -7.81
N ALA A 26 10.40 0.27 -7.67
CA ALA A 26 9.39 0.82 -8.57
C ALA A 26 9.33 2.35 -8.55
N TRP A 27 9.72 2.98 -7.43
CA TRP A 27 9.65 4.43 -7.23
C TRP A 27 11.01 5.10 -7.33
N ASP A 28 12.08 4.41 -6.93
CA ASP A 28 13.45 4.95 -6.96
C ASP A 28 13.89 5.42 -8.35
N SER A 29 13.37 4.76 -9.39
CA SER A 29 13.67 5.05 -10.80
C SER A 29 12.74 6.08 -11.44
N ASP A 30 11.76 6.62 -10.71
CA ASP A 30 10.77 7.53 -11.26
C ASP A 30 11.33 8.93 -11.53
N PRO A 31 11.22 9.49 -12.75
CA PRO A 31 11.69 10.83 -13.06
C PRO A 31 11.17 11.93 -12.12
N ALA A 32 9.92 11.83 -11.66
CA ALA A 32 9.32 12.82 -10.76
C ALA A 32 9.94 12.78 -9.36
N LEU A 33 10.52 11.65 -8.97
CA LEU A 33 11.15 11.42 -7.66
C LEU A 33 12.68 11.46 -7.70
N LYS A 34 13.29 11.41 -8.89
CA LYS A 34 14.76 11.43 -9.08
C LYS A 34 15.42 12.69 -8.55
N THR A 35 14.70 13.82 -8.53
CA THR A 35 15.19 15.11 -8.04
C THR A 35 15.33 15.15 -6.52
N LEU A 36 14.67 14.24 -5.79
CA LEU A 36 14.87 14.04 -4.36
C LEU A 36 16.19 13.31 -4.10
N ALA A 37 17.28 14.07 -4.22
CA ALA A 37 18.62 13.67 -3.84
C ALA A 37 18.72 13.66 -2.30
N GLY A 38 19.24 12.56 -1.72
CA GLY A 38 19.65 12.57 -0.30
C GLY A 38 19.44 11.26 0.45
N ALA A 39 18.50 10.42 0.03
CA ALA A 39 18.34 9.08 0.61
C ALA A 39 18.74 8.02 -0.43
N SER A 40 19.78 7.25 -0.10
CA SER A 40 20.21 6.07 -0.85
C SER A 40 20.03 4.87 0.08
N GLY A 41 19.31 3.84 -0.36
CA GLY A 41 19.15 2.60 0.40
C GLY A 41 17.70 2.08 0.45
N PRO A 42 17.51 0.84 0.90
CA PRO A 42 16.20 0.16 0.95
C PRO A 42 15.19 0.81 1.90
N GLU A 43 15.63 1.70 2.79
CA GLU A 43 14.80 2.43 3.75
C GLU A 43 14.29 3.78 3.19
N LYS A 44 14.56 4.08 1.92
CA LYS A 44 14.10 5.32 1.30
C LYS A 44 12.58 5.35 1.23
N LEU A 45 12.00 6.35 1.88
CA LEU A 45 10.58 6.66 1.84
C LEU A 45 10.37 7.98 1.10
N TYR A 46 9.36 8.01 0.23
CA TYR A 46 8.89 9.21 -0.44
C TYR A 46 7.49 9.52 0.07
N LEU A 47 7.31 10.69 0.70
CA LEU A 47 5.99 11.21 1.00
C LEU A 47 5.57 12.15 -0.13
N VAL A 48 4.49 11.81 -0.82
CA VAL A 48 3.94 12.59 -1.92
C VAL A 48 2.52 13.02 -1.56
N VAL A 49 2.21 14.30 -1.78
CA VAL A 49 0.89 14.87 -1.51
C VAL A 49 0.34 15.45 -2.80
N GLY A 50 -0.86 15.01 -3.16
CA GLY A 50 -1.58 15.46 -4.34
C GLY A 50 -2.66 16.47 -3.98
N PHE A 51 -2.74 17.55 -4.76
CA PHE A 51 -3.78 18.58 -4.66
C PHE A 51 -4.60 18.63 -5.95
N GLU A 52 -5.89 18.86 -5.80
CA GLU A 52 -6.84 19.05 -6.90
C GLU A 52 -7.65 20.34 -6.63
N GLY A 53 -7.99 21.07 -7.68
CA GLY A 53 -8.76 22.30 -7.59
C GLY A 53 -8.46 23.25 -8.75
N THR A 54 -8.84 24.51 -8.60
CA THR A 54 -8.41 25.57 -9.51
C THR A 54 -6.91 25.81 -9.40
N ALA A 55 -6.29 26.39 -10.43
CA ALA A 55 -4.85 26.68 -10.42
C ALA A 55 -4.43 27.54 -9.21
N ILE A 56 -5.28 28.48 -8.79
CA ILE A 56 -5.03 29.36 -7.64
C ILE A 56 -5.05 28.58 -6.33
N GLU A 57 -6.02 27.67 -6.15
CA GLU A 57 -6.13 26.82 -4.96
C GLU A 57 -4.95 25.86 -4.84
N VAL A 58 -4.58 25.21 -5.95
CA VAL A 58 -3.43 24.28 -5.98
C VAL A 58 -2.13 25.01 -5.70
N GLU A 59 -1.90 26.19 -6.29
CA GLU A 59 -0.71 26.99 -6.02
C GLU A 59 -0.65 27.40 -4.54
N TRP A 60 -1.77 27.85 -3.97
CA TRP A 60 -1.85 28.21 -2.55
C TRP A 60 -1.57 27.02 -1.63
N MET A 61 -2.22 25.86 -1.85
CA MET A 61 -2.02 24.66 -1.04
C MET A 61 -0.58 24.14 -1.14
N THR A 62 0.00 24.16 -2.34
CA THR A 62 1.39 23.73 -2.57
C THR A 62 2.37 24.61 -1.78
N ARG A 63 2.21 25.93 -1.86
CA ARG A 63 3.05 26.88 -1.10
C ARG A 63 2.85 26.72 0.40
N ARG A 64 1.60 26.59 0.84
CA ARG A 64 1.27 26.45 2.27
C ARG A 64 1.88 25.18 2.86
N LEU A 65 1.75 24.04 2.16
CA LEU A 65 2.33 22.78 2.61
C LEU A 65 3.86 22.81 2.60
N HIS A 66 4.46 23.44 1.59
CA HIS A 66 5.90 23.66 1.54
C HIS A 66 6.40 24.38 2.81
N ASP A 67 5.75 25.48 3.19
CA ASP A 67 6.13 26.25 4.39
C ASP A 67 5.95 25.42 5.67
N GLU A 68 4.83 24.70 5.82
CA GLU A 68 4.59 23.80 6.96
C GLU A 68 5.67 22.71 7.07
N TRP A 69 6.10 22.14 5.95
CA TRP A 69 7.16 21.10 5.95
C TRP A 69 8.54 21.68 6.26
N CYS A 70 8.85 22.89 5.79
CA CYS A 70 10.07 23.59 6.18
C CYS A 70 10.12 23.88 7.68
N GLU A 71 9.01 24.31 8.28
CA GLU A 71 8.88 24.49 9.74
C GLU A 71 9.11 23.17 10.52
N LEU A 72 8.76 22.03 9.91
CA LEU A 72 8.97 20.71 10.49
C LEU A 72 10.39 20.14 10.28
N GLY A 73 11.25 20.86 9.55
CA GLY A 73 12.65 20.54 9.31
C GLY A 73 12.94 19.87 7.97
N ILE A 74 12.07 20.01 6.97
CA ILE A 74 12.33 19.54 5.61
C ILE A 74 13.03 20.66 4.83
N GLU A 75 14.27 20.42 4.42
CA GLU A 75 15.12 21.46 3.82
C GLU A 75 14.66 21.90 2.43
N ALA A 76 14.13 20.98 1.61
CA ALA A 76 13.71 21.29 0.25
C ALA A 76 12.54 20.39 -0.20
N PRO A 77 11.30 20.67 0.22
CA PRO A 77 10.11 20.09 -0.42
C PRO A 77 10.10 20.42 -1.92
N ILE A 78 9.79 19.43 -2.76
CA ILE A 78 9.73 19.61 -4.21
C ILE A 78 8.27 19.55 -4.67
N ALA A 79 7.86 20.53 -5.48
CA ALA A 79 6.60 20.47 -6.20
C ALA A 79 6.82 19.72 -7.52
N ILE A 80 6.06 18.64 -7.72
CA ILE A 80 5.94 17.98 -9.02
C ILE A 80 4.90 18.78 -9.80
N GLY A 81 5.28 19.30 -10.97
CA GLY A 81 4.40 20.11 -11.83
C GLY A 81 3.28 19.29 -12.46
N ASP A 82 3.29 19.13 -13.79
CA ASP A 82 2.37 18.19 -14.44
C ASP A 82 2.67 16.77 -13.95
N ALA A 83 1.74 16.23 -13.16
CA ALA A 83 1.85 14.92 -12.53
C ALA A 83 1.03 13.85 -13.25
N THR A 84 0.53 14.09 -14.47
CA THR A 84 -0.38 13.17 -15.17
C THR A 84 0.19 11.75 -15.31
N ASP A 85 1.44 11.63 -15.77
CA ASP A 85 2.11 10.34 -15.93
C ASP A 85 2.41 9.67 -14.58
N PHE A 86 2.80 10.48 -13.58
CA PHE A 86 3.07 9.99 -12.23
C PHE A 86 1.79 9.48 -11.57
N TRP A 87 0.67 10.19 -11.73
CA TRP A 87 -0.65 9.79 -11.25
C TRP A 87 -1.10 8.49 -11.90
N LYS A 88 -0.93 8.36 -13.22
CA LYS A 88 -1.21 7.10 -13.93
C LYS A 88 -0.41 5.95 -13.35
N LYS A 89 0.88 6.17 -13.05
CA LYS A 89 1.73 5.16 -12.43
C LYS A 89 1.25 4.76 -11.03
N LEU A 90 0.78 5.71 -10.22
CA LEU A 90 0.18 5.43 -8.91
C LEU A 90 -1.07 4.53 -9.04
N VAL A 91 -1.92 4.80 -10.04
CA VAL A 91 -3.13 4.00 -10.31
C VAL A 91 -2.77 2.59 -10.81
N ASP A 92 -1.82 2.50 -11.73
CA ASP A 92 -1.44 1.24 -12.39
C ASP A 92 -0.56 0.34 -11.50
N PHE A 93 0.05 0.90 -10.44
CA PHE A 93 1.04 0.22 -9.60
C PHE A 93 0.65 -1.20 -9.15
N PRO A 94 -0.58 -1.48 -8.66
CA PRO A 94 -0.95 -2.81 -8.17
C PRO A 94 -1.00 -3.87 -9.27
N ALA A 95 -1.22 -3.46 -10.53
CA ALA A 95 -1.47 -4.33 -11.66
C ALA A 95 -0.28 -4.45 -12.63
N VAL A 96 0.69 -3.54 -12.57
CA VAL A 96 1.81 -3.51 -13.51
C VAL A 96 2.86 -4.57 -13.20
N GLY A 97 3.34 -5.25 -14.25
CA GLY A 97 4.47 -6.16 -14.20
C GLY A 97 4.14 -7.54 -13.62
N ASN A 98 5.18 -8.36 -13.45
CA ASN A 98 5.04 -9.77 -13.07
C ASN A 98 5.54 -10.03 -11.65
N SER A 99 5.15 -9.19 -10.68
CA SER A 99 5.53 -9.43 -9.28
C SER A 99 4.97 -10.80 -8.85
N PRO A 100 5.78 -11.67 -8.22
CA PRO A 100 5.36 -13.00 -7.84
C PRO A 100 4.18 -12.99 -6.87
N LEU A 101 4.06 -11.94 -6.05
CA LEU A 101 3.02 -11.78 -5.05
C LEU A 101 2.74 -10.30 -4.81
N VAL A 102 1.48 -9.92 -4.94
CA VAL A 102 0.98 -8.56 -4.65
C VAL A 102 0.00 -8.64 -3.48
N LEU A 103 0.26 -7.86 -2.45
CA LEU A 103 -0.50 -7.83 -1.21
C LEU A 103 -1.18 -6.47 -1.05
N LYS A 104 -2.35 -6.46 -0.40
CA LYS A 104 -3.04 -5.26 0.07
C LYS A 104 -3.37 -5.42 1.55
N ALA A 105 -2.90 -4.49 2.36
CA ALA A 105 -3.35 -4.32 3.73
C ALA A 105 -4.29 -3.11 3.84
N SER A 106 -5.24 -3.23 4.75
CA SER A 106 -6.07 -2.11 5.23
C SER A 106 -5.82 -1.97 6.72
N LEU A 107 -5.50 -0.77 7.19
CA LEU A 107 -5.05 -0.47 8.55
C LEU A 107 -5.68 0.86 9.01
N VAL A 108 -5.55 1.21 10.28
CA VAL A 108 -5.64 2.63 10.67
C VAL A 108 -4.41 3.40 10.16
N PRO A 109 -4.51 4.72 9.85
CA PRO A 109 -3.38 5.50 9.32
C PRO A 109 -2.09 5.40 10.14
N SER A 110 -2.18 5.40 11.48
CA SER A 110 -1.01 5.25 12.37
C SER A 110 -0.35 3.86 12.30
N GLY A 111 -0.98 2.87 11.68
CA GLY A 111 -0.43 1.55 11.43
C GLY A 111 0.37 1.43 10.14
N VAL A 112 0.36 2.46 9.27
CA VAL A 112 1.04 2.41 7.97
C VAL A 112 2.54 2.24 8.12
N THR A 113 3.19 3.09 8.93
CA THR A 113 4.65 3.06 9.05
C THR A 113 5.16 1.76 9.71
N PRO A 114 4.58 1.26 10.83
CA PRO A 114 5.01 -0.03 11.41
C PRO A 114 4.75 -1.22 10.47
N PHE A 115 3.67 -1.17 9.68
CA PHE A 115 3.37 -2.24 8.73
C PHE A 115 4.35 -2.27 7.55
N ILE A 116 4.79 -1.11 7.07
CA ILE A 116 5.85 -0.99 6.05
C ILE A 116 7.16 -1.59 6.57
N ASP A 117 7.51 -1.35 7.85
CA ASP A 117 8.70 -1.95 8.48
C ASP A 117 8.60 -3.47 8.53
N ALA A 118 7.43 -4.03 8.89
CA ALA A 118 7.19 -5.46 8.87
C ALA A 118 7.31 -6.07 7.46
N LEU A 119 6.80 -5.38 6.44
CA LEU A 119 6.96 -5.76 5.04
C LEU A 119 8.43 -5.75 4.61
N ARG A 120 9.20 -4.73 5.01
CA ARG A 120 10.63 -4.61 4.71
C ARG A 120 11.47 -5.67 5.38
N ALA A 121 11.12 -6.06 6.62
CA ALA A 121 11.78 -7.15 7.32
C ALA A 121 11.57 -8.50 6.59
N LEU A 122 10.41 -8.68 5.95
CA LEU A 122 10.12 -9.86 5.14
C LEU A 122 10.81 -9.80 3.76
N ASP A 123 10.74 -8.65 3.09
CA ASP A 123 11.31 -8.42 1.76
C ASP A 123 11.90 -7.01 1.65
N PRO A 124 13.22 -6.88 1.85
CA PRO A 124 13.91 -5.60 1.76
C PRO A 124 13.86 -4.94 0.39
N GLN A 125 13.48 -5.66 -0.68
CA GLN A 125 13.40 -5.16 -2.05
C GLN A 125 11.96 -5.02 -2.55
N ALA A 126 10.96 -5.18 -1.66
CA ALA A 126 9.56 -4.93 -2.01
C ALA A 126 9.38 -3.49 -2.51
N SER A 127 8.51 -3.31 -3.50
CA SER A 127 8.00 -2.00 -3.85
C SER A 127 6.67 -1.78 -3.13
N ILE A 128 6.51 -0.65 -2.47
CA ILE A 128 5.39 -0.37 -1.58
C ILE A 128 4.75 0.97 -1.98
N GLN A 129 3.43 0.99 -2.05
CA GLN A 129 2.59 2.17 -2.14
C GLN A 129 1.64 2.17 -0.96
N SER A 130 1.56 3.26 -0.21
CA SER A 130 0.52 3.43 0.79
C SER A 130 -0.27 4.70 0.56
N HIS A 131 -1.58 4.56 0.48
CA HIS A 131 -2.51 5.66 0.63
C HIS A 131 -2.57 6.02 2.13
N ALA A 132 -1.56 6.74 2.60
CA ALA A 132 -1.28 6.90 4.02
C ALA A 132 -2.42 7.63 4.77
N GLY A 133 -3.19 8.46 4.07
CA GLY A 133 -4.34 9.16 4.64
C GLY A 133 -5.51 8.25 5.03
N ASN A 134 -5.64 7.06 4.44
CA ASN A 134 -6.73 6.11 4.73
C ASN A 134 -6.25 4.71 5.17
N GLY A 135 -4.94 4.54 5.34
CA GLY A 135 -4.36 3.32 5.90
C GLY A 135 -4.32 2.13 4.95
N ILE A 136 -4.45 2.34 3.64
CA ILE A 136 -4.24 1.26 2.66
C ILE A 136 -2.75 1.15 2.33
N VAL A 137 -2.22 -0.07 2.34
CA VAL A 137 -0.85 -0.39 1.91
C VAL A 137 -0.90 -1.46 0.84
N ILE A 138 -0.30 -1.22 -0.31
CA ILE A 138 -0.15 -2.16 -1.41
C ILE A 138 1.34 -2.47 -1.55
N ALA A 139 1.69 -3.75 -1.52
CA ALA A 139 3.07 -4.21 -1.61
C ALA A 139 3.24 -5.19 -2.75
N ARG A 140 4.26 -4.95 -3.57
CA ARG A 140 4.72 -5.85 -4.62
C ARG A 140 6.03 -6.45 -4.18
N LEU A 141 6.01 -7.75 -3.90
CA LEU A 141 7.20 -8.47 -3.45
C LEU A 141 8.17 -8.68 -4.62
N SER A 142 9.46 -8.65 -4.31
CA SER A 142 10.57 -8.91 -5.23
C SER A 142 10.71 -10.40 -5.53
N ALA A 143 10.38 -11.25 -4.56
CA ALA A 143 10.43 -12.69 -4.65
C ALA A 143 9.26 -13.34 -3.89
N PHE A 144 8.89 -14.56 -4.27
CA PHE A 144 7.94 -15.34 -3.48
C PHE A 144 8.61 -15.78 -2.16
N PRO A 145 7.91 -15.72 -1.00
CA PRO A 145 8.51 -16.09 0.29
C PRO A 145 9.03 -17.54 0.30
N LYS A 146 10.30 -17.72 0.69
CA LYS A 146 10.98 -19.04 0.69
C LYS A 146 10.38 -20.01 1.71
N ASP A 147 9.95 -19.50 2.86
CA ASP A 147 9.36 -20.31 3.95
C ASP A 147 7.86 -20.61 3.75
N GLY A 148 7.33 -20.28 2.57
CA GLY A 148 5.93 -20.50 2.20
C GLY A 148 5.01 -19.32 2.56
N LEU A 149 3.88 -19.26 1.83
CA LEU A 149 2.91 -18.16 1.96
C LEU A 149 2.28 -18.10 3.35
N SER A 150 1.96 -19.26 3.93
CA SER A 150 1.32 -19.34 5.25
C SER A 150 2.20 -18.73 6.34
N ARG A 151 3.51 -19.02 6.35
CA ARG A 151 4.42 -18.46 7.36
C ARG A 151 4.59 -16.95 7.20
N ALA A 152 4.76 -16.49 5.96
CA ALA A 152 4.93 -15.07 5.66
C ALA A 152 3.67 -14.24 5.95
N LEU A 153 2.49 -14.73 5.56
CA LEU A 153 1.23 -14.02 5.77
C LEU A 153 0.69 -14.25 7.19
N VAL A 154 0.33 -15.48 7.54
CA VAL A 154 -0.34 -15.79 8.83
C VAL A 154 0.60 -15.61 10.01
N GLY A 155 1.87 -15.94 9.84
CA GLY A 155 2.87 -15.87 10.92
C GLY A 155 3.45 -14.48 11.17
N ASN A 156 3.32 -13.53 10.23
CA ASN A 156 4.01 -12.25 10.32
C ASN A 156 3.11 -11.06 9.92
N LEU A 157 2.74 -10.96 8.63
CA LEU A 157 2.05 -9.77 8.14
C LEU A 157 0.59 -9.64 8.60
N GLN A 158 -0.16 -10.74 8.72
CA GLN A 158 -1.54 -10.70 9.23
C GLN A 158 -1.61 -10.25 10.70
N PRO A 159 -0.78 -10.77 11.62
CA PRO A 159 -0.67 -10.21 12.97
C PRO A 159 -0.28 -8.73 12.98
N ALA A 160 0.67 -8.33 12.14
CA ALA A 160 1.08 -6.92 12.03
C ALA A 160 -0.09 -6.02 11.59
N ALA A 161 -0.90 -6.46 10.62
CA ALA A 161 -2.09 -5.74 10.21
C ALA A 161 -3.16 -5.72 11.33
N ALA A 162 -3.42 -6.87 11.96
CA ALA A 162 -4.42 -7.00 13.02
C ALA A 162 -4.09 -6.16 14.27
N ALA A 163 -2.81 -6.00 14.60
CA ALA A 163 -2.36 -5.12 15.68
C ALA A 163 -2.76 -3.64 15.47
N HIS A 164 -3.03 -3.26 14.21
CA HIS A 164 -3.51 -1.94 13.81
C HIS A 164 -4.96 -1.98 13.29
N HIS A 165 -5.78 -2.88 13.85
CA HIS A 165 -7.20 -3.06 13.52
C HIS A 165 -7.47 -3.30 12.03
N GLY A 166 -6.50 -3.93 11.37
CA GLY A 166 -6.46 -4.10 9.93
C GLY A 166 -6.64 -5.52 9.45
N SER A 167 -6.56 -5.68 8.14
CA SER A 167 -6.59 -6.97 7.43
C SER A 167 -5.58 -6.99 6.30
N LEU A 168 -5.26 -8.20 5.81
CA LEU A 168 -4.32 -8.42 4.71
C LEU A 168 -4.97 -9.34 3.68
N LEU A 169 -4.86 -8.97 2.41
CA LEU A 169 -5.41 -9.66 1.26
C LEU A 169 -4.31 -9.89 0.21
N VAL A 170 -4.39 -11.00 -0.51
CA VAL A 170 -3.57 -11.26 -1.70
C VAL A 170 -4.31 -10.75 -2.93
N LEU A 171 -3.76 -9.73 -3.60
CA LEU A 171 -4.32 -9.19 -4.85
C LEU A 171 -3.95 -10.04 -6.06
N SER A 172 -2.71 -10.54 -6.10
CA SER A 172 -2.21 -11.37 -7.20
C SER A 172 -1.14 -12.32 -6.68
N ASN A 173 -1.16 -13.57 -7.17
CA ASN A 173 -0.16 -14.59 -6.88
C ASN A 173 0.21 -15.29 -8.21
N LEU A 174 1.20 -14.76 -8.91
CA LEU A 174 1.66 -15.29 -10.19
C LEU A 174 2.58 -16.51 -10.03
N SER A 175 3.10 -16.75 -8.83
CA SER A 175 3.96 -17.90 -8.57
C SER A 175 3.23 -19.25 -8.68
N GLY A 176 1.89 -19.24 -8.60
CA GLY A 176 1.08 -20.46 -8.49
C GLY A 176 1.28 -21.22 -7.18
N GLY A 177 2.02 -20.65 -6.22
CA GLY A 177 2.26 -21.22 -4.90
C GLY A 177 0.96 -21.34 -4.08
N GLU A 178 1.00 -22.16 -3.04
CA GLU A 178 -0.15 -22.50 -2.20
C GLU A 178 -0.94 -21.27 -1.75
N MET A 179 -2.25 -21.26 -2.04
CA MET A 179 -3.18 -20.28 -1.51
C MET A 179 -4.13 -20.97 -0.55
N THR A 180 -4.22 -20.47 0.67
CA THR A 180 -5.21 -20.93 1.65
C THR A 180 -6.38 -19.96 1.71
N HIS A 181 -7.53 -20.40 2.23
CA HIS A 181 -8.66 -19.51 2.52
C HIS A 181 -8.24 -18.30 3.36
N GLN A 182 -7.44 -18.53 4.39
CA GLN A 182 -6.92 -17.49 5.29
C GLN A 182 -5.98 -16.52 4.57
N SER A 183 -5.24 -16.99 3.56
CA SER A 183 -4.40 -16.13 2.71
C SER A 183 -5.22 -15.25 1.76
N VAL A 184 -6.41 -15.69 1.33
CA VAL A 184 -7.26 -14.95 0.38
C VAL A 184 -8.14 -13.92 1.07
N TRP A 185 -8.78 -14.30 2.18
CA TRP A 185 -9.82 -13.48 2.83
C TRP A 185 -9.34 -12.74 4.07
N GLY A 186 -8.16 -13.05 4.57
CA GLY A 186 -7.77 -12.66 5.93
C GLY A 186 -8.47 -13.54 6.97
N GLY A 187 -7.90 -13.61 8.17
CA GLY A 187 -8.34 -14.57 9.18
C GLY A 187 -9.69 -14.23 9.79
N LEU A 188 -10.76 -14.87 9.33
CA LEU A 188 -11.97 -15.17 10.12
C LEU A 188 -12.61 -16.47 9.60
N ASP A 189 -12.84 -17.43 10.50
CA ASP A 189 -13.48 -18.71 10.19
C ASP A 189 -15.03 -18.61 10.16
N GLU A 190 -15.61 -17.69 10.94
CA GLU A 190 -17.06 -17.47 11.07
C GLU A 190 -17.78 -17.07 9.75
N PRO A 191 -17.24 -16.14 8.92
CA PRO A 191 -17.85 -15.78 7.64
C PRO A 191 -17.89 -16.92 6.63
N PHE A 192 -17.01 -17.94 6.76
CA PHE A 192 -16.84 -18.98 5.76
C PHE A 192 -18.05 -19.91 5.66
N ALA A 193 -18.65 -20.29 6.77
CA ALA A 193 -19.83 -21.17 6.78
C ALA A 193 -21.02 -20.51 6.07
N LEU A 194 -21.23 -19.20 6.30
CA LEU A 194 -22.27 -18.43 5.62
C LEU A 194 -21.98 -18.33 4.12
N MET A 195 -20.75 -17.96 3.73
CA MET A 195 -20.33 -17.88 2.32
C MET A 195 -20.51 -19.23 1.61
N SER A 196 -20.16 -20.34 2.27
CA SER A 196 -20.33 -21.69 1.74
C SER A 196 -21.79 -22.05 1.54
N THR A 197 -22.66 -21.69 2.49
CA THR A 197 -24.11 -21.90 2.39
C THR A 197 -24.71 -21.10 1.24
N VAL A 198 -24.29 -19.83 1.08
CA VAL A 198 -24.73 -18.99 -0.04
C VAL A 198 -24.26 -19.58 -1.37
N LYS A 199 -22.98 -19.99 -1.49
CA LYS A 199 -22.43 -20.62 -2.70
C LYS A 199 -23.20 -21.89 -3.08
N GLN A 200 -23.50 -22.76 -2.12
CA GLN A 200 -24.26 -23.99 -2.38
C GLN A 200 -25.70 -23.73 -2.84
N LYS A 201 -26.36 -22.68 -2.31
CA LYS A 201 -27.73 -22.35 -2.74
C LYS A 201 -27.80 -21.75 -4.15
N PHE A 202 -26.83 -20.93 -4.53
CA PHE A 202 -26.84 -20.23 -5.82
C PHE A 202 -26.08 -20.95 -6.93
N ASP A 203 -25.09 -21.77 -6.59
CA ASP A 203 -24.31 -22.55 -7.55
C ASP A 203 -24.10 -24.00 -7.06
N PRO A 204 -25.19 -24.80 -6.96
CA PRO A 204 -25.12 -26.17 -6.47
C PRO A 204 -24.29 -27.10 -7.36
N LYS A 205 -24.02 -26.71 -8.61
CA LYS A 205 -23.20 -27.48 -9.56
C LYS A 205 -21.75 -27.00 -9.62
N ASN A 206 -21.36 -26.00 -8.83
CA ASN A 206 -20.03 -25.39 -8.81
C ASN A 206 -19.51 -24.98 -10.21
N ILE A 207 -20.38 -24.44 -11.06
CA ILE A 207 -20.01 -24.05 -12.44
C ILE A 207 -19.41 -22.65 -12.50
N LEU A 208 -19.66 -21.80 -11.49
CA LEU A 208 -19.20 -20.41 -11.45
C LEU A 208 -17.85 -20.33 -10.71
N ASN A 209 -16.75 -20.27 -11.48
CA ASN A 209 -15.40 -20.02 -10.99
C ASN A 209 -14.93 -21.03 -9.91
N PRO A 210 -14.88 -22.33 -10.25
CA PRO A 210 -14.57 -23.40 -9.31
C PRO A 210 -13.17 -23.25 -8.69
N GLY A 211 -13.04 -23.62 -7.41
CA GLY A 211 -11.76 -23.62 -6.70
C GLY A 211 -11.23 -22.24 -6.31
N ARG A 212 -12.05 -21.19 -6.41
CA ARG A 212 -11.71 -19.83 -5.98
C ARG A 212 -12.67 -19.38 -4.88
N PHE A 213 -12.16 -18.65 -3.90
CA PHE A 213 -12.91 -17.98 -2.82
C PHE A 213 -13.54 -18.91 -1.77
N VAL A 214 -14.29 -19.92 -2.19
CA VAL A 214 -14.82 -20.96 -1.31
C VAL A 214 -14.35 -22.29 -1.86
N TYR A 215 -13.39 -22.90 -1.16
CA TYR A 215 -12.86 -24.21 -1.51
C TYR A 215 -13.83 -25.26 -0.96
N VAL A 216 -14.85 -25.60 -1.77
CA VAL A 216 -15.83 -26.67 -1.50
C VAL A 216 -15.41 -27.95 -2.20
#